data_AF-A0A838SBM5-F1
#
_entry.id   AF-A0A838SBM5-F1
#
_cell.length_a   1.000
_cell.length_b   1.000
_cell.length_c   1.000
_cell.angle_alpha   90.00
_cell.angle_beta   90.00
_cell.angle_gamma   90.00
#
_symmetry.space_group_name_H-M   'P 1'
#
loop_
_entity.id
_entity.type
_entity.pdbx_description
1 polymer ?
#
loop_
_entity_poly.entity_id
_entity_poly.type
_entity_poly.pdbx_seq_one_letter_code
_entity_poly.pdbx_strand_id
1 'polypeptide(L)'
;GMLFCMPAIGRWAMVIGCWGVVYPRSEGLAAQFIRTVTWRDVLVATTVVGLGLWGMFDAVTAAMLMIVVCLVVRFVVWWMSKKFGGITGDVLGAMNEGVEVLFLILGPVLLVFSEFGE
;
A
#
# COMPACT_ATOMS: atom_id res chain seq x y z
N GLY A 1 -11.93 13.97 2.61
CA GLY A 1 -11.60 12.52 2.65
C GLY A 1 -10.17 12.23 2.25
N MET A 2 -9.76 12.59 1.03
CA MET A 2 -8.50 12.13 0.40
C MET A 2 -7.23 12.38 1.21
N LEU A 3 -7.07 13.59 1.76
CA LEU A 3 -5.88 13.92 2.57
C LEU A 3 -5.75 13.06 3.84
N PHE A 4 -6.87 12.57 4.39
CA PHE A 4 -6.86 11.66 5.53
C PHE A 4 -6.60 10.20 5.13
N CYS A 5 -7.05 9.79 3.95
CA CYS A 5 -6.87 8.42 3.45
C CYS A 5 -5.50 8.20 2.81
N MET A 6 -4.83 9.26 2.33
CA MET A 6 -3.47 9.23 1.80
C MET A 6 -2.48 8.54 2.78
N PRO A 7 -2.27 8.99 4.03
CA PRO A 7 -1.34 8.33 4.93
C PRO A 7 -1.76 6.89 5.26
N ALA A 8 -3.06 6.59 5.26
CA ALA A 8 -3.55 5.24 5.51
C ALA A 8 -3.18 4.27 4.37
N ILE A 9 -3.35 4.67 3.11
CA ILE A 9 -3.03 3.84 1.94
C ILE A 9 -1.51 3.65 1.77
N GLY A 10 -0.71 4.69 2.08
CA GLY A 10 0.75 4.59 2.14
C GLY A 10 1.22 3.58 3.19
N ARG A 11 0.68 3.65 4.41
CA ARG A 11 1.02 2.71 5.48
C ARG A 11 0.58 1.29 5.18
N TRP A 12 -0.59 1.11 4.56
CA TRP A 12 -1.03 -0.21 4.11
C TRP A 12 -0.12 -0.80 3.04
N ALA A 13 0.38 0.02 2.10
CA ALA A 13 1.39 -0.43 1.13
C ALA A 13 2.68 -0.91 1.82
N MET A 14 3.16 -0.21 2.86
CA MET A 14 4.28 -0.70 3.67
C MET A 14 3.99 -2.06 4.33
N VAL A 15 2.80 -2.23 4.92
CA VAL A 15 2.40 -3.50 5.57
C VAL A 15 2.38 -4.66 4.56
N ILE A 16 1.82 -4.44 3.37
CA ILE A 16 1.85 -5.44 2.29
C ILE A 16 3.29 -5.74 1.87
N GLY A 17 4.12 -4.70 1.74
CA GLY A 17 5.51 -4.85 1.30
C GLY A 17 6.42 -5.54 2.31
N CYS A 18 6.07 -5.52 3.59
CA CYS A 18 6.79 -6.26 4.63
C CYS A 18 6.39 -7.74 4.70
N TRP A 19 5.17 -8.09 4.29
CA TRP A 19 4.63 -9.43 4.49
C TRP A 19 5.23 -10.45 3.51
N GLY A 20 5.86 -11.50 4.08
CA GLY A 20 6.40 -12.62 3.30
C GLY A 20 7.71 -12.32 2.57
N VAL A 21 8.45 -11.29 3.00
CA VAL A 21 9.72 -10.87 2.40
C VAL A 21 10.88 -11.14 3.37
N VAL A 22 12.02 -11.55 2.82
CA VAL A 22 13.26 -11.70 3.60
C VAL A 22 14.01 -10.37 3.60
N TYR A 23 14.34 -9.85 4.78
CA TYR A 23 15.15 -8.63 4.92
C TYR A 23 16.64 -8.99 4.79
N PRO A 24 17.41 -8.34 3.87
CA PRO A 24 18.78 -8.76 3.58
C PRO A 24 19.81 -8.26 4.60
N ARG A 25 19.44 -7.33 5.50
CA ARG A 25 20.31 -6.83 6.58
C ARG A 25 19.89 -7.42 7.93
N SER A 26 20.83 -7.68 8.84
CA SER A 26 20.52 -8.25 10.16
C SER A 26 19.90 -7.24 11.14
N GLU A 27 20.08 -5.94 10.89
CA GLU A 27 19.73 -4.84 11.81
C GLU A 27 19.04 -3.65 11.09
N GLY A 28 18.26 -2.87 11.85
CA GLY A 28 17.56 -1.66 11.41
C GLY A 28 16.04 -1.69 11.66
N LEU A 29 15.41 -0.51 11.69
CA LEU A 29 13.96 -0.37 11.95
C LEU A 29 13.09 -1.20 10.99
N ALA A 30 13.43 -1.23 9.70
CA ALA A 30 12.72 -2.04 8.71
C ALA A 30 12.89 -3.55 8.94
N ALA A 31 14.01 -3.99 9.53
CA ALA A 31 14.21 -5.39 9.91
C ALA A 31 13.22 -5.82 11.00
N GLN A 32 12.94 -4.92 11.96
CA GLN A 32 11.95 -5.18 13.01
C GLN A 32 10.55 -5.30 12.41
N PHE A 33 10.13 -4.36 11.56
CA PHE A 33 8.83 -4.43 10.90
C PHE A 33 8.65 -5.68 10.05
N ILE A 34 9.64 -6.05 9.24
CA ILE A 34 9.54 -7.23 8.36
C ILE A 34 9.46 -8.52 9.18
N ARG A 35 10.10 -8.57 10.35
CA ARG A 35 10.03 -9.74 11.24
C ARG A 35 8.75 -9.82 12.06
N THR A 36 8.10 -8.69 12.33
CA THR A 36 6.90 -8.65 13.19
C THR A 36 5.60 -8.68 12.42
N VAL A 37 5.57 -8.21 11.17
CA VAL A 37 4.34 -8.18 10.37
C VAL A 37 3.85 -9.59 10.06
N THR A 38 2.64 -9.87 10.51
CA THR A 38 1.94 -11.14 10.30
C THR A 38 0.81 -10.99 9.29
N TRP A 39 0.23 -12.13 8.86
CA TRP A 39 -0.97 -12.11 8.01
C TRP A 39 -2.17 -11.43 8.68
N ARG A 40 -2.22 -11.40 10.03
CA ARG A 40 -3.28 -10.72 10.78
C ARG A 40 -3.17 -9.21 10.63
N ASP A 41 -1.95 -8.68 10.65
CA ASP A 41 -1.70 -7.24 10.45
C ASP A 41 -2.09 -6.80 9.03
N VAL A 42 -1.79 -7.64 8.03
CA VAL A 42 -2.24 -7.42 6.64
C VAL A 42 -3.76 -7.40 6.57
N LEU A 43 -4.45 -8.36 7.21
CA LEU A 43 -5.91 -8.42 7.22
C LEU A 43 -6.51 -7.16 7.87
N VAL A 44 -6.04 -6.79 9.06
CA VAL A 44 -6.53 -5.60 9.79
C VAL A 44 -6.28 -4.34 8.98
N ALA A 45 -5.08 -4.14 8.46
CA ALA A 45 -4.74 -2.96 7.66
C ALA A 45 -5.58 -2.88 6.38
N THR A 46 -5.82 -4.02 5.71
CA THR A 46 -6.69 -4.09 4.51
C THR A 46 -8.13 -3.72 4.84
N THR A 47 -8.67 -4.22 5.95
CA THR A 47 -10.03 -3.86 6.39
C THR A 47 -10.15 -2.38 6.72
N VAL A 48 -9.19 -1.81 7.46
CA VAL A 48 -9.21 -0.39 7.84
C VAL A 48 -9.17 0.51 6.61
N VAL A 49 -8.25 0.25 5.68
CA VAL A 49 -8.16 1.05 4.44
C VAL A 49 -9.38 0.83 3.55
N GLY A 50 -9.86 -0.41 3.43
CA GLY A 50 -11.06 -0.73 2.65
C GLY A 50 -12.29 0.02 3.14
N LEU A 51 -12.53 0.07 4.46
CA LEU A 51 -13.63 0.84 5.05
C LEU A 51 -13.45 2.35 4.81
N GLY A 52 -12.23 2.86 4.92
CA GLY A 52 -11.94 4.27 4.64
C GLY A 52 -12.22 4.66 3.18
N LEU A 53 -11.84 3.80 2.23
CA LEU A 53 -12.09 4.01 0.80
C LEU A 53 -13.56 3.84 0.43
N TRP A 54 -14.27 2.89 1.04
CA TRP A 54 -15.71 2.71 0.77
C TRP A 54 -16.54 3.92 1.22
N GLY A 55 -16.09 4.66 2.24
CA GLY A 55 -16.70 5.94 2.60
C GLY A 55 -16.50 7.07 1.58
N MET A 56 -15.69 6.85 0.54
CA MET A 56 -15.32 7.87 -0.45
C MET A 56 -15.65 7.49 -1.89
N PHE A 57 -15.55 6.21 -2.24
CA PHE A 57 -15.77 5.68 -3.58
C PHE A 57 -16.84 4.57 -3.52
N ASP A 58 -17.43 4.24 -4.67
CA ASP A 58 -18.24 3.04 -4.78
C ASP A 58 -17.39 1.77 -4.51
N ALA A 59 -18.06 0.67 -4.16
CA ALA A 59 -17.39 -0.56 -3.76
C ALA A 59 -16.47 -1.15 -4.84
N VAL A 60 -16.82 -0.98 -6.12
CA VAL A 60 -16.04 -1.53 -7.24
C VAL A 60 -14.77 -0.70 -7.42
N THR A 61 -14.88 0.63 -7.45
CA THR A 61 -13.73 1.53 -7.58
C THR A 61 -12.77 1.39 -6.40
N ALA A 62 -13.29 1.31 -5.17
CA ALA A 62 -12.47 1.09 -3.98
C ALA A 62 -11.72 -0.25 -4.04
N ALA A 63 -12.40 -1.34 -4.42
CA ALA A 63 -11.76 -2.65 -4.57
C ALA A 63 -10.69 -2.66 -5.67
N MET A 64 -10.97 -2.05 -6.82
CA MET A 64 -10.02 -1.94 -7.92
C MET A 64 -8.76 -1.16 -7.53
N LEU A 65 -8.91 -0.03 -6.83
CA LEU A 65 -7.78 0.75 -6.29
C LEU A 65 -6.90 -0.10 -5.36
N MET A 66 -7.52 -0.82 -4.42
CA MET A 66 -6.80 -1.71 -3.51
C MET A 66 -6.03 -2.80 -4.26
N ILE A 67 -6.66 -3.45 -5.25
CA ILE A 67 -6.01 -4.47 -6.06
C ILE A 67 -4.81 -3.89 -6.82
N VAL A 68 -4.96 -2.74 -7.47
CA VAL A 68 -3.88 -2.09 -8.22
C VAL A 68 -2.71 -1.75 -7.31
N VAL A 69 -2.96 -1.10 -6.17
CA VAL A 69 -1.91 -0.75 -5.20
C VAL A 69 -1.20 -2.01 -4.69
N CYS A 70 -1.95 -3.05 -4.35
CA CYS A 70 -1.37 -4.32 -3.90
C CYS A 70 -0.46 -4.94 -4.97
N LEU A 71 -0.91 -4.99 -6.23
CA LEU A 71 -0.11 -5.52 -7.34
C LEU A 71 1.18 -4.71 -7.57
N VAL A 72 1.09 -3.38 -7.55
CA VAL A 72 2.26 -2.49 -7.70
C VAL A 72 3.26 -2.74 -6.57
N VAL A 73 2.79 -2.77 -5.31
CA VAL A 73 3.63 -3.05 -4.15
C VAL A 73 4.31 -4.41 -4.30
N ARG A 74 3.57 -5.48 -4.64
CA ARG A 74 4.13 -6.83 -4.79
C ARG A 74 5.13 -6.92 -5.93
N PHE A 75 4.88 -6.22 -7.04
CA PHE A 75 5.81 -6.17 -8.15
C PHE A 75 7.12 -5.48 -7.75
N VAL A 76 7.05 -4.32 -7.10
CA VAL A 76 8.23 -3.59 -6.59
C VAL A 76 9.00 -4.46 -5.59
N VAL A 77 8.29 -5.08 -4.66
CA VAL A 77 8.85 -6.01 -3.66
C VAL A 77 9.61 -7.14 -4.32
N TRP A 78 8.99 -7.79 -5.31
CA TRP A 78 9.59 -8.91 -6.04
C TRP A 78 10.83 -8.46 -6.82
N TRP A 79 10.75 -7.34 -7.54
CA TRP A 79 11.86 -6.82 -8.31
C TRP A 79 13.05 -6.46 -7.42
N MET A 80 12.81 -5.73 -6.32
CA MET A 80 13.86 -5.33 -5.39
C MET A 80 14.45 -6.54 -4.68
N SER A 81 13.62 -7.50 -4.27
CA SER A 81 14.10 -8.75 -3.65
C SER A 81 14.98 -9.56 -4.60
N LYS A 82 14.61 -9.64 -5.89
CA LYS A 82 15.41 -10.32 -6.91
C LYS A 82 16.73 -9.61 -7.19
N LYS A 83 16.77 -8.27 -7.12
CA LYS A 83 17.96 -7.47 -7.45
C LYS A 83 18.93 -7.31 -6.29
N PHE A 84 18.42 -7.20 -5.06
CA PHE A 84 19.20 -6.85 -3.87
C PHE A 84 19.15 -7.89 -2.74
N GLY A 85 18.49 -9.03 -2.95
CA GLY A 85 18.35 -10.10 -1.95
C GLY A 85 17.29 -9.82 -0.87
N GLY A 86 16.50 -8.76 -1.04
CA GLY A 86 15.37 -8.40 -0.18
C GLY A 86 15.01 -6.92 -0.30
N ILE A 87 14.30 -6.38 0.69
CA ILE A 87 13.84 -4.98 0.72
C ILE A 87 14.57 -4.20 1.80
N THR A 88 14.77 -2.89 1.64
CA THR A 88 15.33 -2.00 2.69
C THR A 88 14.27 -1.01 3.20
N GLY A 89 14.55 -0.34 4.32
CA GLY A 89 13.70 0.74 4.83
C GLY A 89 13.49 1.88 3.82
N ASP A 90 14.51 2.22 3.03
CA ASP A 90 14.43 3.28 2.02
C ASP A 90 13.43 2.91 0.91
N VAL A 91 13.41 1.64 0.48
CA VAL A 91 12.44 1.14 -0.50
C VAL A 91 11.03 1.19 0.05
N LEU A 92 10.83 0.82 1.32
CA LEU A 92 9.52 0.92 1.97
C LEU A 92 9.06 2.38 2.10
N GLY A 93 9.96 3.29 2.47
CA GLY A 93 9.71 4.73 2.55
C GLY A 93 9.29 5.32 1.20
N ALA A 94 10.09 5.07 0.16
CA ALA A 94 9.79 5.53 -1.20
C ALA A 94 8.46 4.95 -1.72
N MET A 95 8.15 3.70 -1.37
CA MET A 95 6.89 3.07 -1.74
C MET A 95 5.69 3.72 -1.04
N ASN A 96 5.83 4.10 0.23
CA ASN A 96 4.79 4.84 0.95
C ASN A 96 4.49 6.18 0.27
N GLU A 97 5.53 7.00 0.08
CA GLU A 97 5.39 8.31 -0.58
C GLU A 97 4.85 8.16 -2.01
N GLY A 98 5.32 7.17 -2.77
CA GLY A 98 4.86 6.91 -4.13
C GLY A 98 3.38 6.52 -4.19
N VAL A 99 2.93 5.64 -3.30
CA VAL A 99 1.51 5.24 -3.23
C VAL A 99 0.62 6.40 -2.78
N GLU A 100 1.09 7.22 -1.84
CA GLU A 100 0.40 8.43 -1.40
C GLU A 100 0.22 9.43 -2.55
N VAL A 101 1.29 9.72 -3.31
CA VAL A 101 1.23 10.62 -4.46
C VAL A 101 0.33 10.07 -5.56
N LEU A 102 0.43 8.77 -5.87
CA LEU A 102 -0.45 8.12 -6.85
C LEU A 102 -1.91 8.23 -6.44
N PHE A 103 -2.22 8.02 -5.15
CA PHE A 103 -3.58 8.17 -4.64
C PHE A 103 -4.10 9.60 -4.74
N LEU A 104 -3.27 10.61 -4.45
CA LEU A 104 -3.67 12.01 -4.59
C LEU A 104 -3.90 12.43 -6.05
N ILE A 105 -3.18 11.84 -7.01
CA ILE A 105 -3.35 12.13 -8.44
C ILE A 105 -4.59 11.40 -8.99
N LEU A 106 -4.73 10.11 -8.69
CA LEU A 106 -5.79 9.27 -9.24
C LEU A 106 -7.13 9.45 -8.53
N GLY A 107 -7.11 9.73 -7.22
CA GLY A 107 -8.32 9.86 -6.41
C GLY A 107 -9.33 10.87 -6.97
N PRO A 108 -8.95 12.13 -7.24
CA PRO A 108 -9.84 13.13 -7.83
C PRO A 108 -10.37 12.70 -9.20
N VAL A 109 -9.51 12.12 -10.04
CA VAL A 109 -9.88 11.64 -11.38
C VAL A 109 -10.95 10.56 -11.28
N LEU A 110 -10.77 9.60 -10.38
CA LEU A 110 -11.71 8.51 -10.15
C LEU A 110 -13.04 8.98 -9.56
N LEU A 111 -13.03 9.96 -8.64
CA LEU A 111 -14.27 10.54 -8.12
C LEU A 111 -15.09 11.19 -9.24
N VAL A 112 -14.43 11.97 -10.10
CA VAL A 112 -15.10 12.60 -11.24
C VAL A 112 -15.72 11.53 -12.15
N PHE A 113 -14.99 10.46 -12.48
CA PHE A 113 -15.54 9.37 -13.29
C PHE A 113 -16.70 8.62 -12.61
N SER A 114 -16.68 8.46 -11.28
CA SER A 114 -17.79 7.83 -10.56
C SER A 114 -19.05 8.70 -10.55
N GLU A 115 -18.94 10.03 -10.55
CA GLU A 115 -20.10 10.94 -10.63
C GLU A 115 -20.71 11.00 -12.03
N PHE A 116 -19.91 10.78 -13.09
CA PHE A 116 -20.41 10.75 -14.48
C PHE A 116 -20.96 9.38 -14.91
N GLY A 117 -20.74 8.34 -14.10
CA GLY A 117 -21.18 6.97 -14.38
C GLY A 117 -22.58 6.64 -13.86
N GLU A 118 -23.18 7.53 -13.06
CA GLU A 118 -24.59 7.49 -12.62
C GLU A 118 -25.46 8.46 -13.46
#